data_AF-A0AB35MC13-F1
#
_entry.id   AF-A0AB35MC13-F1
#
_cell.length_a   1.000
_cell.length_b   1.000
_cell.length_c   1.000
_cell.angle_alpha   90.00
_cell.angle_beta   90.00
_cell.angle_gamma   90.00
#
_symmetry.space_group_name_H-M   'P 1'
#
loop_
_entity.id
_entity.type
_entity.pdbx_description
1 polymer ?
#
loop_
_entity_poly.entity_id
_entity_poly.type
_entity_poly.pdbx_seq_one_letter_code
_entity_poly.pdbx_strand_id
1 'polypeptide(L)'
;MRFDSLKISNWRSIKEIDIEAQDLMVIIGRNNHGKSNILSAILFFFSQLKHQDLDFNCDSGILFVEIVFNDLSDVEKARFTKYLTSDNKITVRKTAYKGGSFEYRGFVEKCTIEWLKEEEASNYTKREVVENTPLIDFLPAQGRINKQDVMNAQASYIEEHRVELEFIYQKEETEFLGLKSVAASSFGELYFIPAVKMLCLILAQKSLVSLVGFIQV
;
A
#
# COMPACT_ATOMS: atom_id res chain seq x y z
N MET A 1 7.03 7.63 6.56
CA MET A 1 6.72 6.25 6.13
C MET A 1 7.99 5.50 5.78
N ARG A 2 8.09 4.24 6.19
CA ARG A 2 9.24 3.36 5.94
C ARG A 2 8.79 1.97 5.46
N PHE A 3 9.64 1.32 4.67
CA PHE A 3 9.44 -0.03 4.14
C PHE A 3 9.63 -1.05 5.27
N ASP A 4 8.62 -1.88 5.56
CA ASP A 4 8.62 -2.87 6.66
C ASP A 4 8.80 -4.29 6.11
N SER A 5 8.01 -4.67 5.10
CA SER A 5 8.16 -5.97 4.44
C SER A 5 7.66 -5.95 3.00
N LEU A 6 8.10 -6.94 2.24
CA LEU A 6 7.84 -7.11 0.81
C LEU A 6 7.45 -8.55 0.52
N LYS A 7 6.32 -8.73 -0.14
CA LYS A 7 5.88 -9.99 -0.72
C LYS A 7 5.80 -9.85 -2.24
N ILE A 8 6.46 -10.75 -2.95
CA ILE A 8 6.40 -10.80 -4.42
C ILE A 8 5.88 -12.17 -4.83
N SER A 9 4.95 -12.20 -5.78
CA SER A 9 4.42 -13.43 -6.35
C SER A 9 4.36 -13.37 -7.87
N ASN A 10 4.72 -14.50 -8.49
CA ASN A 10 4.68 -14.77 -9.93
C ASN A 10 5.42 -13.74 -10.79
N TRP A 11 6.54 -13.21 -10.30
CA TRP A 11 7.35 -12.22 -11.00
C TRP A 11 8.60 -12.85 -11.62
N ARG A 12 8.60 -13.04 -12.94
CA ARG A 12 9.68 -13.65 -13.73
C ARG A 12 10.09 -15.00 -13.17
N SER A 13 11.28 -15.12 -12.58
CA SER A 13 11.76 -16.36 -11.96
C SER A 13 11.30 -16.56 -10.51
N ILE A 14 10.63 -15.57 -9.91
CA ILE A 14 10.18 -15.59 -8.53
C ILE A 14 8.74 -16.12 -8.52
N LYS A 15 8.55 -17.33 -7.97
CA LYS A 15 7.21 -17.88 -7.72
C LYS A 15 6.56 -17.17 -6.53
N GLU A 16 7.27 -17.15 -5.41
CA GLU A 16 6.87 -16.46 -4.19
C GLU A 16 8.13 -16.15 -3.36
N ILE A 17 8.17 -14.97 -2.76
CA ILE A 17 9.19 -14.59 -1.78
C ILE A 17 8.61 -13.55 -0.82
N ASP A 18 8.94 -13.70 0.46
CA ASP A 18 8.63 -12.77 1.53
C ASP A 18 9.97 -12.27 2.11
N ILE A 19 10.12 -10.95 2.23
CA ILE A 19 11.37 -10.30 2.68
C ILE A 19 11.03 -9.26 3.73
N GLU A 20 11.64 -9.37 4.91
CA GLU A 20 11.62 -8.31 5.91
C GLU A 20 12.63 -7.22 5.55
N ALA A 21 12.18 -5.97 5.61
CA ALA A 21 12.99 -4.82 5.30
C ALA A 21 13.90 -4.44 6.45
N GLN A 22 15.10 -3.98 6.12
CA GLN A 22 16.05 -3.39 7.07
C GLN A 22 16.48 -2.02 6.54
N ASP A 23 17.05 -1.18 7.40
CA ASP A 23 17.60 0.13 7.01
C ASP A 23 18.62 0.02 5.87
N LEU A 24 19.41 -1.05 5.90
CA LEU A 24 20.33 -1.41 4.85
C LEU A 24 20.15 -2.89 4.51
N MET A 25 19.71 -3.17 3.30
CA MET A 25 19.60 -4.53 2.77
C MET A 25 20.64 -4.76 1.67
N VAL A 26 21.48 -5.77 1.84
CA VAL A 26 22.46 -6.18 0.84
C VAL A 26 22.03 -7.53 0.26
N ILE A 27 21.61 -7.54 -1.01
CA ILE A 27 21.18 -8.76 -1.70
C ILE A 27 22.37 -9.38 -2.42
N ILE A 28 22.89 -10.48 -1.88
CA ILE A 28 24.03 -11.23 -2.44
C ILE A 28 23.57 -12.58 -2.98
N GLY A 29 24.23 -13.08 -4.02
CA GLY A 29 23.94 -14.40 -4.57
C GLY A 29 24.53 -14.60 -5.95
N ARG A 30 24.44 -15.82 -6.48
CA ARG A 30 24.93 -16.15 -7.83
C ARG A 30 24.21 -15.37 -8.92
N ASN A 31 24.86 -15.22 -10.07
CA ASN A 31 24.23 -14.60 -11.24
C ASN A 31 22.98 -15.38 -11.65
N ASN A 32 21.99 -14.66 -12.17
CA ASN A 32 20.72 -15.23 -12.65
C ASN A 32 19.83 -15.92 -11.59
N HIS A 33 20.03 -15.66 -10.30
CA HIS A 33 19.21 -16.21 -9.21
C HIS A 33 18.10 -15.24 -8.74
N GLY A 34 17.61 -14.35 -9.61
CA GLY A 34 16.45 -13.49 -9.30
C GLY A 34 16.73 -12.22 -8.50
N LYS A 35 17.99 -11.90 -8.13
CA LYS A 35 18.32 -10.65 -7.41
C LYS A 35 17.80 -9.38 -8.11
N SER A 36 18.05 -9.27 -9.41
CA SER A 36 17.53 -8.16 -10.22
C SER A 36 16.01 -8.20 -10.41
N ASN A 37 15.39 -9.37 -10.24
CA ASN A 37 13.93 -9.51 -10.30
C ASN A 37 13.27 -8.96 -9.05
N ILE A 38 13.91 -9.05 -7.87
CA ILE A 38 13.45 -8.39 -6.64
C ILE A 38 13.45 -6.87 -6.86
N LEU A 39 14.56 -6.31 -7.34
CA LEU A 39 14.65 -4.87 -7.64
C LEU A 39 13.63 -4.44 -8.69
N SER A 40 13.44 -5.21 -9.77
CA SER A 40 12.48 -4.85 -10.81
C SER A 40 11.03 -4.95 -10.34
N ALA A 41 10.71 -5.86 -9.40
CA ALA A 41 9.40 -5.93 -8.76
C ALA A 41 9.12 -4.69 -7.89
N ILE A 42 10.11 -4.22 -7.14
CA ILE A 42 10.01 -2.97 -6.37
C ILE A 42 9.80 -1.78 -7.33
N LEU A 43 10.59 -1.67 -8.40
CA LEU A 43 10.40 -0.62 -9.42
C LEU A 43 9.00 -0.67 -10.05
N PHE A 44 8.47 -1.86 -10.27
CA PHE A 44 7.10 -2.06 -10.74
C PHE A 44 6.08 -1.54 -9.74
N PHE A 45 6.24 -1.83 -8.45
CA PHE A 45 5.34 -1.34 -7.41
C PHE A 45 5.27 0.19 -7.38
N PHE A 46 6.41 0.88 -7.51
CA PHE A 46 6.46 2.35 -7.54
C PHE A 46 6.15 2.96 -8.92
N SER A 47 5.64 2.16 -9.87
CA SER A 47 5.31 2.59 -11.24
C SER A 47 6.49 3.17 -12.04
N GLN A 48 7.72 2.87 -11.65
CA GLN A 48 8.93 3.21 -12.43
C GLN A 48 9.24 2.18 -13.52
N LEU A 49 8.64 0.99 -13.41
CA LEU A 49 8.71 -0.07 -14.41
C LEU A 49 7.29 -0.52 -14.77
N LYS A 50 6.99 -0.60 -16.07
CA LYS A 50 5.75 -1.20 -16.58
C LYS A 50 5.96 -2.70 -16.77
N HIS A 51 4.99 -3.50 -16.34
CA HIS A 51 5.02 -4.94 -16.57
C HIS A 51 4.76 -5.28 -18.04
N GLN A 52 5.27 -6.43 -18.46
CA GLN A 52 5.05 -7.03 -19.77
C GLN A 52 4.61 -8.48 -19.58
N ASP A 53 4.07 -9.11 -20.62
CA ASP A 53 3.62 -10.51 -20.54
C ASP A 53 4.77 -11.49 -20.21
N LEU A 54 6.02 -11.12 -20.53
CA LEU A 54 7.23 -11.88 -20.16
C LEU A 54 7.62 -11.76 -18.68
N ASP A 55 7.05 -10.79 -17.95
CA ASP A 55 7.31 -10.62 -16.52
C ASP A 55 6.49 -11.58 -15.65
N PHE A 56 5.51 -12.31 -16.22
CA PHE A 56 4.72 -13.30 -15.50
C PHE A 56 5.48 -14.62 -15.40
N ASN A 57 5.51 -15.20 -14.20
CA ASN A 57 6.13 -16.51 -13.99
C ASN A 57 5.32 -17.61 -14.73
N CYS A 58 5.98 -18.33 -15.63
CA CYS A 58 5.42 -19.46 -16.36
C CYS A 58 4.04 -19.13 -16.99
N ASP A 59 3.02 -19.91 -16.64
CA ASP A 59 1.66 -19.77 -17.19
C ASP A 59 0.77 -18.89 -16.32
N SER A 60 1.33 -18.13 -15.37
CA SER A 60 0.53 -17.27 -14.51
C SER A 60 -0.15 -16.16 -15.32
N GLY A 61 -1.46 -16.01 -15.12
CA GLY A 61 -2.23 -14.87 -15.64
C GLY A 61 -2.13 -13.62 -14.78
N ILE A 62 -1.60 -13.74 -13.56
CA ILE A 62 -1.51 -12.67 -12.56
C ILE A 62 -0.15 -12.64 -11.86
N LEU A 63 0.30 -11.45 -11.49
CA LEU A 63 1.43 -11.25 -10.60
C LEU A 63 1.10 -10.16 -9.59
N PHE A 64 1.78 -10.16 -8.45
CA PHE A 64 1.63 -9.06 -7.51
C PHE A 64 2.89 -8.75 -6.73
N VAL A 65 2.96 -7.50 -6.30
CA VAL A 65 3.92 -7.00 -5.32
C VAL A 65 3.13 -6.35 -4.20
N GLU A 66 3.35 -6.81 -2.99
CA GLU A 66 2.71 -6.33 -1.77
C GLU A 66 3.77 -5.79 -0.84
N ILE A 67 3.52 -4.61 -0.29
CA ILE A 67 4.43 -3.94 0.62
C ILE A 67 3.66 -3.52 1.85
N VAL A 68 4.25 -3.81 3.00
CA VAL A 68 3.85 -3.26 4.29
C VAL A 68 4.73 -2.05 4.56
N PHE A 69 4.09 -0.95 4.91
CA PHE A 69 4.75 0.25 5.38
C PHE A 69 4.47 0.49 6.86
N ASN A 70 5.49 0.95 7.58
CA ASN A 70 5.42 1.36 8.98
C ASN A 70 5.93 2.80 9.13
N ASP A 71 6.02 3.27 10.37
CA ASP A 71 6.61 4.59 10.71
C ASP A 71 6.02 5.73 9.87
N LEU A 72 4.68 5.79 9.85
CA LEU A 72 3.94 6.83 9.16
C LEU A 72 3.97 8.13 9.98
N SER A 73 4.26 9.24 9.32
CA SER A 73 4.10 10.58 9.87
C SER A 73 2.62 10.90 10.10
N ASP A 74 2.31 11.92 10.92
CA ASP A 74 0.92 12.26 11.25
C ASP A 74 0.11 12.69 10.01
N VAL A 75 0.76 13.33 9.05
CA VAL A 75 0.15 13.68 7.75
C VAL A 75 -0.19 12.43 6.95
N GLU A 76 0.70 11.43 6.94
CA GLU A 76 0.46 10.15 6.26
C GLU A 76 -0.64 9.35 6.98
N LYS A 77 -0.62 9.30 8.31
CA LYS A 77 -1.69 8.65 9.10
C LYS A 77 -3.05 9.25 8.78
N ALA A 78 -3.16 10.58 8.75
CA ALA A 78 -4.41 11.27 8.39
C ALA A 78 -4.84 11.00 6.94
N ARG A 79 -3.89 10.81 6.02
CA ARG A 79 -4.19 10.47 4.62
C ARG A 79 -4.63 9.01 4.45
N PHE A 80 -4.06 8.11 5.23
CA PHE A 80 -4.29 6.66 5.14
C PHE A 80 -5.17 6.11 6.26
N THR A 81 -5.92 6.96 6.98
CA THR A 81 -6.71 6.58 8.17
C THR A 81 -7.55 5.32 7.95
N LYS A 82 -8.16 5.18 6.77
CA LYS A 82 -8.98 4.01 6.41
C LYS A 82 -8.19 2.68 6.37
N TYR A 83 -6.92 2.74 5.98
CA TYR A 83 -6.04 1.58 5.80
C TYR A 83 -5.10 1.34 6.98
N LEU A 84 -5.13 2.25 7.98
CA LEU A 84 -4.23 2.23 9.11
C LEU A 84 -4.63 1.10 10.07
N THR A 85 -3.73 0.14 10.22
CA THR A 85 -3.88 -0.96 11.19
C THR A 85 -3.65 -0.47 12.62
N SER A 86 -4.01 -1.33 13.58
CA SER A 86 -3.74 -1.13 15.01
C SER A 86 -2.26 -0.87 15.33
N ASP A 87 -1.37 -1.52 14.58
CA ASP A 87 0.08 -1.37 14.72
C ASP A 87 0.65 -0.15 13.99
N ASN A 88 -0.20 0.80 13.55
CA ASN A 88 0.20 1.95 12.73
C ASN A 88 0.94 1.55 11.45
N LYS A 89 0.54 0.43 10.84
CA LYS A 89 1.04 -0.04 9.54
C LYS A 89 -0.02 0.07 8.46
N ILE A 90 0.40 0.18 7.21
CA ILE A 90 -0.47 0.05 6.04
C ILE A 90 0.06 -1.06 5.13
N THR A 91 -0.82 -1.86 4.56
CA THR A 91 -0.43 -2.86 3.55
C THR A 91 -1.09 -2.52 2.24
N VAL A 92 -0.29 -2.50 1.18
CA VAL A 92 -0.76 -2.21 -0.17
C VAL A 92 -0.22 -3.25 -1.13
N ARG A 93 -1.10 -3.78 -1.97
CA ARG A 93 -0.78 -4.72 -3.04
C ARG A 93 -1.02 -4.11 -4.39
N LYS A 94 0.02 -4.11 -5.24
CA LYS A 94 -0.09 -3.86 -6.67
C LYS A 94 -0.21 -5.19 -7.41
N THR A 95 -1.35 -5.44 -8.04
CA THR A 95 -1.61 -6.64 -8.85
C THR A 95 -1.57 -6.25 -10.32
N ALA A 96 -0.89 -7.04 -11.15
CA ALA A 96 -0.94 -6.91 -12.60
C ALA A 96 -1.52 -8.18 -13.23
N TYR A 97 -2.19 -7.96 -14.36
CA TYR A 97 -2.83 -8.99 -15.16
C TYR A 97 -2.16 -9.07 -16.52
N LYS A 98 -2.07 -10.29 -17.04
CA LYS A 98 -1.57 -10.54 -18.39
C LYS A 98 -2.45 -9.77 -19.39
N GLY A 99 -1.83 -9.15 -20.39
CA GLY A 99 -2.53 -8.19 -21.28
C GLY A 99 -2.49 -6.73 -20.81
N GLY A 100 -1.83 -6.43 -19.69
CA GLY A 100 -1.32 -5.07 -19.42
C GLY A 100 -2.08 -4.24 -18.38
N SER A 101 -3.19 -4.72 -17.82
CA SER A 101 -3.88 -4.00 -16.75
C SER A 101 -3.20 -4.23 -15.39
N PHE A 102 -3.35 -3.27 -14.48
CA PHE A 102 -2.91 -3.38 -13.09
C PHE A 102 -3.85 -2.61 -12.16
N GLU A 103 -3.79 -2.90 -10.87
CA GLU A 103 -4.55 -2.24 -9.80
C GLU A 103 -3.72 -2.23 -8.49
N TYR A 104 -3.96 -1.23 -7.65
CA TYR A 104 -3.55 -1.14 -6.27
C TYR A 104 -4.74 -1.39 -5.37
N ARG A 105 -4.56 -2.25 -4.36
CA ARG A 105 -5.56 -2.51 -3.32
C ARG A 105 -4.89 -2.38 -1.96
N GLY A 106 -5.53 -1.63 -1.07
CA GLY A 106 -5.16 -1.58 0.34
C GLY A 106 -5.83 -2.71 1.11
N PHE A 107 -5.26 -3.01 2.27
CA PHE A 107 -5.90 -3.87 3.26
C PHE A 107 -6.51 -3.01 4.35
N VAL A 108 -7.65 -3.46 4.87
CA VAL A 108 -8.39 -2.79 5.93
C VAL A 108 -8.68 -3.80 7.04
N GLU A 109 -8.61 -3.31 8.28
CA GLU A 109 -9.14 -4.02 9.44
C GLU A 109 -10.66 -3.78 9.49
N LYS A 110 -11.46 -4.82 9.23
CA LYS A 110 -12.91 -4.74 9.45
C LYS A 110 -13.28 -5.49 10.72
N CYS A 111 -14.10 -4.89 11.55
CA CYS A 111 -14.67 -5.58 12.70
C CYS A 111 -15.54 -6.76 12.24
N THR A 112 -15.45 -7.89 12.94
CA THR A 112 -16.29 -9.08 12.68
C THR A 112 -17.77 -8.78 12.96
N ILE A 113 -18.02 -7.92 13.94
CA ILE A 113 -19.35 -7.58 14.46
C ILE A 113 -20.12 -6.74 13.43
N GLU A 114 -21.30 -7.20 13.07
CA GLU A 114 -22.14 -6.63 12.00
C GLU A 114 -22.51 -5.17 12.24
N TRP A 115 -22.96 -4.83 13.45
CA TRP A 115 -23.37 -3.46 13.79
C TRP A 115 -22.22 -2.45 13.88
N LEU A 116 -20.97 -2.91 13.84
CA LEU A 116 -19.76 -2.08 13.77
C LEU A 116 -19.26 -1.88 12.34
N LYS A 117 -19.88 -2.52 11.34
CA LYS A 117 -19.49 -2.34 9.94
C LYS A 117 -20.06 -1.05 9.38
N GLU A 118 -19.20 -0.27 8.74
CA GLU A 118 -19.57 1.01 8.11
C GLU A 118 -20.63 0.83 7.00
N GLU A 119 -20.59 -0.30 6.28
CA GLU A 119 -21.59 -0.64 5.25
C GLU A 119 -23.00 -0.84 5.81
N GLU A 120 -23.11 -1.27 7.07
CA GLU A 120 -24.39 -1.51 7.75
C GLU A 120 -24.94 -0.25 8.44
N ALA A 121 -24.20 0.87 8.45
CA ALA A 121 -24.57 2.08 9.18
C ALA A 121 -25.98 2.62 8.82
N SER A 122 -26.47 2.39 7.60
CA SER A 122 -27.84 2.76 7.21
C SER A 122 -28.93 2.04 8.00
N ASN A 123 -28.66 0.80 8.43
CA ASN A 123 -29.61 -0.05 9.14
C ASN A 123 -29.80 0.40 10.60
N TYR A 124 -28.83 1.14 11.14
CA TYR A 124 -28.80 1.65 12.52
C TYR A 124 -29.20 3.14 12.60
N THR A 125 -29.92 3.67 11.60
CA THR A 125 -30.44 5.06 11.66
C THR A 125 -31.76 5.19 12.45
N LYS A 126 -32.41 4.06 12.76
CA LYS A 126 -33.64 4.01 13.56
C LYS A 126 -33.30 3.78 15.03
N ARG A 127 -33.79 4.64 15.92
CA ARG A 127 -33.48 4.57 17.36
C ARG A 127 -33.87 3.22 17.98
N GLU A 128 -35.01 2.64 17.60
CA GLU A 128 -35.47 1.31 18.02
C GLU A 128 -34.44 0.19 17.72
N VAL A 129 -33.68 0.32 16.64
CA VAL A 129 -32.67 -0.67 16.25
C VAL A 129 -31.39 -0.46 17.06
N VAL A 130 -30.99 0.79 17.27
CA VAL A 130 -29.76 1.15 18.01
C VAL A 130 -29.88 0.92 19.50
N GLU A 131 -31.08 1.06 20.09
CA GLU A 131 -31.34 0.75 21.50
C GLU A 131 -30.93 -0.69 21.89
N ASN A 132 -30.88 -1.61 20.93
CA ASN A 132 -30.42 -2.97 21.14
C ASN A 132 -28.89 -3.14 21.02
N THR A 133 -28.14 -2.04 20.87
CA THR A 133 -26.69 -2.05 20.69
C THR A 133 -26.01 -1.02 21.62
N PRO A 134 -24.75 -1.26 22.01
CA PRO A 134 -23.97 -0.29 22.80
C PRO A 134 -23.73 1.07 22.11
N LEU A 135 -24.03 1.21 20.81
CA LEU A 135 -23.86 2.48 20.08
C LEU A 135 -24.73 3.61 20.61
N ILE A 136 -25.80 3.32 21.36
CA ILE A 136 -26.72 4.34 21.86
C ILE A 136 -26.04 5.38 22.73
N ASP A 137 -25.01 4.99 23.49
CA ASP A 137 -24.26 5.88 24.37
C ASP A 137 -23.43 6.92 23.60
N PHE A 138 -23.14 6.64 22.33
CA PHE A 138 -22.34 7.48 21.43
C PHE A 138 -23.19 8.32 20.46
N LEU A 139 -24.52 8.19 20.51
CA LEU A 139 -25.45 8.87 19.62
C LEU A 139 -26.20 10.01 20.32
N PRO A 140 -26.77 10.97 19.55
CA PRO A 140 -27.57 12.04 20.13
C PRO A 140 -28.74 11.47 20.96
N ALA A 141 -28.94 11.95 22.18
CA ALA A 141 -30.02 11.50 23.06
C ALA A 141 -31.43 11.82 22.51
N GLN A 142 -31.56 12.88 21.70
CA GLN A 142 -32.81 13.32 21.10
C GLN A 142 -32.60 13.72 19.63
N GLY A 143 -33.67 13.67 18.83
CA GLY A 143 -33.64 14.07 17.43
C GLY A 143 -33.38 12.91 16.45
N ARG A 144 -33.28 13.26 15.16
CA ARG A 144 -33.08 12.31 14.06
C ARG A 144 -31.61 11.88 13.99
N ILE A 145 -31.38 10.57 13.99
CA ILE A 145 -30.06 9.98 13.75
C ILE A 145 -29.85 9.89 12.25
N ASN A 146 -28.77 10.47 11.75
CA ASN A 146 -28.38 10.35 10.35
C ASN A 146 -27.28 9.26 10.19
N LYS A 147 -26.97 8.87 8.94
CA LYS A 147 -25.96 7.84 8.68
C LYS A 147 -24.57 8.22 9.20
N GLN A 148 -24.20 9.51 9.10
CA GLN A 148 -22.90 10.00 9.57
C GLN A 148 -22.78 9.90 11.10
N ASP A 149 -23.86 10.16 11.83
CA ASP A 149 -23.87 10.03 13.29
C ASP A 149 -23.58 8.59 13.70
N VAL A 150 -24.18 7.62 13.01
CA VAL A 150 -23.93 6.18 13.23
C VAL A 150 -22.48 5.83 12.92
N MET A 151 -21.94 6.29 11.79
CA MET A 151 -20.55 6.03 11.41
C MET A 151 -19.56 6.61 12.44
N ASN A 152 -19.85 7.81 12.95
CA ASN A 152 -19.04 8.44 13.99
C ASN A 152 -19.13 7.64 15.30
N ALA A 153 -20.32 7.21 15.70
CA ALA A 153 -20.53 6.38 16.88
C ALA A 153 -19.83 5.02 16.79
N GLN A 154 -19.91 4.36 15.63
CA GLN A 154 -19.17 3.13 15.33
C GLN A 154 -17.66 3.35 15.47
N ALA A 155 -17.13 4.44 14.90
CA ALA A 155 -15.71 4.77 15.00
C ALA A 155 -15.27 5.00 16.45
N SER A 156 -16.04 5.77 17.24
CA SER A 156 -15.73 6.01 18.65
C SER A 156 -15.81 4.73 19.49
N TYR A 157 -16.82 3.89 19.27
CA TYR A 157 -16.92 2.60 19.97
C TYR A 157 -15.74 1.69 19.65
N ILE A 158 -15.36 1.59 18.37
CA ILE A 158 -14.20 0.81 17.93
C ILE A 158 -12.92 1.31 18.58
N GLU A 159 -12.76 2.63 18.72
CA GLU A 159 -11.60 3.24 19.37
C GLU A 159 -11.54 2.91 20.87
N GLU A 160 -12.66 3.03 21.58
CA GLU A 160 -12.73 2.78 23.03
C GLU A 160 -12.60 1.29 23.39
N HIS A 161 -13.18 0.40 22.59
CA HIS A 161 -13.23 -1.05 22.88
C HIS A 161 -12.31 -1.90 22.00
N ARG A 162 -11.32 -1.28 21.34
CA ARG A 162 -10.51 -1.94 20.31
C ARG A 162 -9.87 -3.25 20.75
N VAL A 163 -9.44 -3.34 22.01
CA VAL A 163 -8.75 -4.53 22.57
C VAL A 163 -9.70 -5.72 22.74
N GLU A 164 -11.00 -5.45 22.90
CA GLU A 164 -12.05 -6.45 23.13
C GLU A 164 -12.69 -6.94 21.82
N LEU A 165 -12.40 -6.26 20.71
CA LEU A 165 -12.99 -6.50 19.40
C LEU A 165 -12.11 -7.40 18.53
N GLU A 166 -12.77 -8.28 17.78
CA GLU A 166 -12.12 -9.09 16.76
C GLU A 166 -12.17 -8.39 15.40
N PHE A 167 -11.02 -8.33 14.71
CA PHE A 167 -10.89 -7.74 13.38
C PHE A 167 -10.42 -8.80 12.39
N ILE A 168 -10.99 -8.74 11.18
CA ILE A 168 -10.52 -9.50 10.03
C ILE A 168 -9.69 -8.55 9.16
N TYR A 169 -8.48 -8.98 8.84
CA TYR A 169 -7.63 -8.28 7.89
C TYR A 169 -7.94 -8.76 6.48
N GLN A 170 -8.51 -7.87 5.66
CA GLN A 170 -8.91 -8.22 4.31
C GLN A 170 -8.57 -7.16 3.29
N LYS A 171 -8.30 -7.62 2.08
CA LYS A 171 -8.04 -6.78 0.91
C LYS A 171 -9.33 -6.10 0.48
N GLU A 172 -9.29 -4.79 0.23
CA GLU A 172 -10.45 -4.09 -0.31
C GLU A 172 -10.82 -4.56 -1.73
N GLU A 173 -12.10 -4.40 -2.05
CA GLU A 173 -12.60 -4.55 -3.42
C GLU A 173 -12.33 -3.28 -4.25
N THR A 174 -12.33 -2.12 -3.60
CA THR A 174 -12.07 -0.82 -4.24
C THR A 174 -10.58 -0.53 -4.41
N GLU A 175 -10.27 0.30 -5.39
CA GLU A 175 -8.90 0.76 -5.65
C GLU A 175 -8.36 1.60 -4.49
N PHE A 176 -7.09 1.41 -4.16
CA PHE A 176 -6.39 2.15 -3.11
C PHE A 176 -6.39 3.67 -3.41
N LEU A 177 -6.96 4.47 -2.50
CA LEU A 177 -7.14 5.92 -2.66
C LEU A 177 -7.91 6.33 -3.94
N GLY A 178 -8.70 5.42 -4.52
CA GLY A 178 -9.53 5.71 -5.69
C GLY A 178 -8.77 5.64 -7.03
N LEU A 179 -8.01 6.68 -7.41
CA LEU A 179 -7.37 6.72 -8.74
C LEU A 179 -5.99 6.06 -8.73
N LYS A 180 -5.70 5.22 -9.75
CA LYS A 180 -4.41 4.51 -9.92
C LYS A 180 -3.18 5.42 -9.89
N SER A 181 -3.29 6.63 -10.44
CA SER A 181 -2.20 7.63 -10.47
C SER A 181 -1.93 8.27 -9.11
N VAL A 182 -2.93 8.31 -8.24
CA VAL A 182 -2.84 8.88 -6.89
C VAL A 182 -2.16 7.90 -5.93
N ALA A 183 -2.39 6.60 -6.11
CA ALA A 183 -1.74 5.56 -5.32
C ALA A 183 -0.20 5.65 -5.44
N ALA A 184 0.35 5.60 -6.66
CA ALA A 184 1.80 5.57 -6.86
C ALA A 184 2.53 6.81 -6.29
N SER A 185 1.92 8.00 -6.41
CA SER A 185 2.49 9.25 -5.87
C SER A 185 2.34 9.40 -4.35
N SER A 186 1.59 8.52 -3.70
CA SER A 186 1.37 8.57 -2.25
C SER A 186 2.46 7.89 -1.42
N PHE A 187 3.29 7.04 -2.02
CA PHE A 187 4.26 6.21 -1.30
C PHE A 187 5.66 6.83 -1.14
N GLY A 188 5.82 8.12 -1.49
CA GLY A 188 7.11 8.80 -1.54
C GLY A 188 7.89 8.55 -2.83
N GLU A 189 9.15 9.01 -2.86
CA GLU A 189 10.02 8.90 -4.03
C GLU A 189 10.97 7.71 -3.93
N LEU A 190 10.98 6.85 -4.94
CA LEU A 190 11.96 5.77 -5.08
C LEU A 190 13.14 6.25 -5.93
N TYR A 191 14.36 6.18 -5.38
CA TYR A 191 15.58 6.50 -6.11
C TYR A 191 16.29 5.22 -6.54
N PHE A 192 16.36 4.98 -7.85
CA PHE A 192 17.11 3.87 -8.41
C PHE A 192 18.42 4.35 -9.05
N ILE A 193 19.54 3.95 -8.46
CA ILE A 193 20.88 4.26 -8.95
C ILE A 193 21.42 3.01 -9.65
N PRO A 194 21.39 2.95 -11.00
CA PRO A 194 21.95 1.80 -11.70
C PRO A 194 23.46 1.75 -11.52
N ALA A 195 24.02 0.54 -11.58
CA ALA A 195 25.47 0.38 -11.68
C ALA A 195 25.97 1.12 -12.93
N VAL A 196 26.85 2.10 -12.75
CA VAL A 196 27.41 2.89 -13.84
C VAL A 196 28.30 1.98 -14.69
N LYS A 197 27.77 1.48 -15.82
CA LYS A 197 28.55 0.67 -16.77
C LYS A 197 29.35 1.51 -17.77
N MET A 198 29.20 2.83 -17.78
CA MET A 198 30.01 3.74 -18.61
C MET A 198 29.84 5.16 -18.09
N LEU A 199 30.89 5.73 -17.47
CA LEU A 199 30.94 7.15 -17.09
C LEU A 199 30.77 8.10 -18.30
N CYS A 200 30.93 7.57 -19.52
CA CYS A 200 30.92 8.36 -20.76
C CYS A 200 29.53 8.87 -21.18
N LEU A 201 28.43 8.21 -20.78
CA LEU A 201 27.09 8.54 -21.28
C LEU A 201 26.40 9.64 -20.48
N ILE A 202 26.72 9.78 -19.18
CA ILE A 202 26.16 10.82 -18.31
C ILE A 202 26.78 12.19 -18.64
N LEU A 203 28.02 12.24 -19.13
CA LEU A 203 28.68 13.49 -19.54
C LEU A 203 28.20 14.00 -20.92
N ALA A 204 27.63 13.15 -21.78
CA ALA A 204 27.14 13.55 -23.10
C ALA A 204 25.77 14.23 -23.08
N GLN A 205 24.93 13.98 -22.08
CA GLN A 205 23.62 14.66 -21.94
C GLN A 205 23.70 15.99 -21.18
N LYS A 206 24.83 16.29 -20.52
CA LYS A 206 25.06 17.57 -19.82
C LYS A 206 26.00 18.53 -20.54
N SER A 207 26.56 18.16 -21.70
CA SER A 207 27.56 18.99 -22.40
C SER A 207 26.99 20.13 -23.28
N LEU A 208 25.70 20.49 -23.15
CA LEU A 208 25.12 21.63 -23.86
C LEU A 208 24.90 22.87 -22.98
N VAL A 209 25.37 22.85 -21.72
CA VAL A 209 25.48 24.07 -20.91
C VAL A 209 26.91 24.22 -20.42
N SER A 210 27.55 25.23 -21.00
CA SER A 210 28.86 25.80 -20.70
C SER A 210 29.28 25.79 -19.23
N LEU A 211 30.50 25.35 -18.91
CA LEU A 211 31.63 26.22 -18.49
C LEU A 211 32.87 25.40 -18.08
N VAL A 212 34.00 25.77 -18.68
CA VAL A 212 35.34 26.01 -18.07
C VAL A 212 36.06 24.86 -17.34
N GLY A 213 37.03 24.30 -18.08
CA GLY A 213 38.43 24.00 -17.73
C GLY A 213 38.87 23.63 -16.31
N PHE A 214 39.69 22.59 -16.21
CA PHE A 214 41.11 22.71 -15.82
C PHE A 214 41.89 21.44 -16.22
N ILE A 215 43.02 21.65 -16.89
CA ILE A 215 44.14 20.70 -17.06
C ILE A 215 45.01 20.83 -15.80
N GLN A 216 45.51 19.73 -15.23
CA GLN A 216 46.94 19.64 -14.88
C GLN A 216 47.42 18.22 -14.53
N VAL A 217 48.42 17.83 -15.34
CA VAL A 217 49.50 16.83 -15.24
C VAL A 217 49.13 15.36 -15.06
#